data_AF-A0A523ZE34-F1
#
_entry.id   AF-A0A523ZE34-F1
#
_cell.length_a   1.000
_cell.length_b   1.000
_cell.length_c   1.000
_cell.angle_alpha   90.00
_cell.angle_beta   90.00
_cell.angle_gamma   90.00
#
_symmetry.space_group_name_H-M   'P 1'
#
loop_
_entity.id
_entity.type
_entity.pdbx_description
1 polymer ?
#
loop_
_entity_poly.entity_id
_entity_poly.type
_entity_poly.pdbx_seq_one_letter_code
_entity_poly.pdbx_strand_id
1 'polypeptide(L)'
;AQYNSYTTEMVKGVIAGMKKASADRSVVAIIFTAVGDRAFCTGGNTKEYAEYYTLRPREYRDYINLFSGMVDAILDAGAPVICRVNGMRVAGGQEIGQACDLAIASDLANFGQAGTGVGSTPDGGSTDFLPWQLPTTELAIWSCVSNELWSAYKMHRLGFITDLMPVKKLNGEWIRNPLVITDRYVEDGRIVYGEPKTGDEAKKAKEIIKTSETDFSLLDRRINEIVWTLTNLMPLCLMKSIETIRWKKKHFWDANKISAKYWLAANMNMEAYLGFNTFNTEDMTGQRRIDFVKFRQLIAQGHSFDDDLAEQVMPKPKPKQ
;
A
#
# COMPACT_ATOMS: atom_id res chain seq x y z
N ALA A 1 6.58 -11.36 12.24
CA ALA A 1 6.15 -11.32 10.83
C ALA A 1 6.43 -9.92 10.28
N GLN A 2 7.01 -9.78 9.09
CA GLN A 2 7.39 -8.52 8.46
C GLN A 2 6.18 -7.72 7.95
N TYR A 3 5.16 -7.51 8.80
CA TYR A 3 3.95 -6.73 8.47
C TYR A 3 3.25 -7.16 7.16
N ASN A 4 3.19 -8.48 6.93
CA ASN A 4 2.61 -9.08 5.74
C ASN A 4 3.25 -8.57 4.42
N SER A 5 4.56 -8.27 4.45
CA SER A 5 5.32 -8.07 3.22
C SER A 5 5.21 -9.32 2.33
N TYR A 6 4.88 -9.14 1.05
CA TYR A 6 4.63 -10.29 0.18
C TYR A 6 5.93 -10.96 -0.24
N THR A 7 5.94 -12.29 -0.17
CA THR A 7 6.97 -13.15 -0.75
C THR A 7 6.52 -13.69 -2.10
N THR A 8 7.46 -14.20 -2.91
CA THR A 8 7.16 -14.88 -4.17
C THR A 8 6.09 -15.97 -4.03
N GLU A 9 6.09 -16.71 -2.92
CA GLU A 9 5.10 -17.76 -2.68
C GLU A 9 3.70 -17.19 -2.40
N MET A 10 3.61 -16.10 -1.63
CA MET A 10 2.34 -15.40 -1.42
C MET A 10 1.79 -14.88 -2.75
N VAL A 11 2.63 -14.30 -3.62
CA VAL A 11 2.21 -13.80 -4.93
C VAL A 11 1.62 -14.92 -5.78
N LYS A 12 2.28 -16.09 -5.85
CA LYS A 12 1.75 -17.28 -6.54
C LYS A 12 0.43 -17.76 -5.93
N GLY A 13 0.34 -17.79 -4.60
CA GLY A 13 -0.86 -18.18 -3.88
C GLY A 13 -2.05 -17.27 -4.19
N VAL A 14 -1.85 -15.96 -4.23
CA VAL A 14 -2.89 -14.98 -4.61
C VAL A 14 -3.33 -15.21 -6.05
N ILE A 15 -2.40 -15.37 -7.01
CA ILE A 15 -2.74 -15.67 -8.41
C ILE A 15 -3.61 -16.93 -8.51
N ALA A 16 -3.19 -18.01 -7.84
CA ALA A 16 -3.91 -19.27 -7.86
C ALA A 16 -5.30 -19.14 -7.21
N GLY A 17 -5.39 -18.45 -6.08
CA GLY A 17 -6.65 -18.23 -5.36
C GLY A 17 -7.66 -17.42 -6.17
N MET A 18 -7.21 -16.30 -6.76
CA MET A 18 -8.05 -15.45 -7.62
C MET A 18 -8.57 -16.22 -8.84
N LYS A 19 -7.70 -16.97 -9.52
CA LYS A 19 -8.09 -17.79 -10.67
C LYS A 19 -9.07 -18.91 -10.30
N LYS A 20 -8.82 -19.60 -9.18
CA LYS A 20 -9.71 -20.66 -8.67
C LYS A 20 -11.10 -20.09 -8.37
N ALA A 21 -11.18 -19.00 -7.63
CA ALA A 21 -12.44 -18.37 -7.28
C ALA A 21 -13.19 -17.84 -8.51
N SER A 22 -12.46 -17.28 -9.48
CA SER A 22 -13.04 -16.79 -10.74
C SER A 22 -13.65 -17.90 -11.60
N ALA A 23 -13.12 -19.13 -11.52
CA ALA A 23 -13.63 -20.28 -12.26
C ALA A 23 -14.79 -20.99 -11.56
N ASP A 24 -15.04 -20.69 -10.28
CA ASP A 24 -16.09 -21.30 -9.48
C ASP A 24 -17.39 -20.49 -9.54
N ARG A 25 -18.40 -21.04 -10.23
CA ARG A 25 -19.70 -20.40 -10.42
C ARG A 25 -20.52 -20.24 -9.14
N SER A 26 -20.13 -20.90 -8.05
CA SER A 26 -20.76 -20.74 -6.73
C SER A 26 -20.26 -19.51 -5.97
N VAL A 27 -19.12 -18.93 -6.38
CA VAL A 27 -18.52 -17.76 -5.74
C VAL A 27 -19.26 -16.49 -6.16
N VAL A 28 -19.74 -15.74 -5.18
CA VAL A 28 -20.44 -14.46 -5.37
C VAL A 28 -19.54 -13.23 -5.17
N ALA A 29 -18.46 -13.38 -4.39
CA ALA A 29 -17.48 -12.34 -4.10
C ALA A 29 -16.18 -12.97 -3.57
N ILE A 30 -15.06 -12.28 -3.77
CA ILE A 30 -13.75 -12.65 -3.25
C ILE A 30 -13.35 -11.65 -2.17
N ILE A 31 -13.05 -12.12 -0.96
CA ILE A 31 -12.52 -11.28 0.11
C ILE A 31 -11.00 -11.41 0.13
N PHE A 32 -10.30 -10.32 -0.18
CA PHE A 32 -8.84 -10.26 -0.07
C PHE A 32 -8.45 -9.56 1.23
N THR A 33 -7.76 -10.28 2.11
CA THR A 33 -7.38 -9.80 3.45
C THR A 33 -6.05 -10.38 3.90
N ALA A 34 -5.61 -9.96 5.09
CA ALA A 34 -4.39 -10.45 5.73
C ALA A 34 -4.63 -10.89 7.17
N VAL A 35 -3.67 -11.65 7.70
CA VAL A 35 -3.68 -12.11 9.09
C VAL A 35 -3.15 -11.04 10.04
N GLY A 36 -3.61 -11.08 11.30
CA GLY A 36 -3.21 -10.14 12.35
C GLY A 36 -3.91 -8.78 12.27
N ASP A 37 -3.42 -7.80 13.02
CA ASP A 37 -4.07 -6.49 13.21
C ASP A 37 -3.19 -5.27 12.90
N ARG A 38 -1.94 -5.50 12.50
CA ARG A 38 -0.96 -4.41 12.29
C ARG A 38 -0.90 -3.95 10.85
N ALA A 39 -1.03 -4.87 9.90
CA ALA A 39 -0.85 -4.58 8.47
C ALA A 39 -1.72 -5.49 7.61
N PHE A 40 -2.31 -4.90 6.56
CA PHE A 40 -2.75 -5.66 5.41
C PHE A 40 -1.54 -6.13 4.62
N CYS A 41 -0.71 -5.18 4.17
CA CYS A 41 0.53 -5.45 3.47
C CYS A 41 1.35 -4.16 3.39
N THR A 42 2.65 -4.23 3.71
CA THR A 42 3.57 -3.08 3.64
C THR A 42 4.41 -3.03 2.36
N GLY A 43 4.05 -3.83 1.34
CA GLY A 43 4.79 -3.95 0.09
C GLY A 43 5.60 -5.24 0.00
N GLY A 44 6.51 -5.30 -0.95
CA GLY A 44 7.38 -6.47 -1.08
C GLY A 44 8.48 -6.51 -0.04
N ASN A 45 9.18 -7.63 0.02
CA ASN A 45 10.22 -7.87 1.01
C ASN A 45 11.49 -7.06 0.66
N THR A 46 11.65 -5.90 1.29
CA THR A 46 12.80 -5.00 1.05
C THR A 46 14.15 -5.62 1.42
N LYS A 47 14.17 -6.59 2.34
CA LYS A 47 15.39 -7.34 2.66
C LYS A 47 15.81 -8.21 1.47
N GLU A 48 14.86 -8.93 0.88
CA GLU A 48 15.09 -9.69 -0.35
C GLU A 48 15.50 -8.77 -1.51
N TYR A 49 14.88 -7.59 -1.61
CA TYR A 49 15.25 -6.57 -2.60
C TYR A 49 16.71 -6.17 -2.47
N ALA A 50 17.13 -5.75 -1.28
CA ALA A 50 18.51 -5.36 -1.01
C ALA A 50 19.50 -6.52 -1.24
N GLU A 51 19.26 -7.67 -0.62
CA GLU A 51 20.25 -8.76 -0.53
C GLU A 51 20.33 -9.63 -1.79
N TYR A 52 19.26 -9.69 -2.59
CA TYR A 52 19.19 -10.56 -3.76
C TYR A 52 19.01 -9.83 -5.09
N TYR A 53 18.13 -8.81 -5.16
CA TYR A 53 17.73 -8.21 -6.44
C TYR A 53 18.51 -6.96 -6.85
N THR A 54 19.06 -6.19 -5.90
CA THR A 54 19.94 -5.07 -6.27
C THR A 54 21.12 -5.57 -7.09
N LEU A 55 21.52 -4.79 -8.10
CA LEU A 55 22.52 -5.18 -9.11
C LEU A 55 22.17 -6.44 -9.93
N ARG A 56 20.93 -6.95 -9.84
CA ARG A 56 20.42 -8.14 -10.57
C ARG A 56 19.14 -7.81 -11.34
N PRO A 57 19.24 -6.97 -12.39
CA PRO A 57 18.07 -6.43 -13.08
C PRO A 57 17.21 -7.52 -13.75
N ARG A 58 17.81 -8.60 -14.27
CA ARG A 58 17.07 -9.65 -14.98
C ARG A 58 16.20 -10.48 -14.02
N GLU A 59 16.76 -10.82 -12.87
CA GLU A 59 16.09 -11.52 -11.79
C GLU A 59 14.93 -10.67 -11.25
N TYR A 60 15.16 -9.37 -11.05
CA TYR A 60 14.10 -8.47 -10.59
C TYR A 60 13.00 -8.28 -11.65
N ARG A 61 13.35 -8.22 -12.94
CA ARG A 61 12.37 -8.21 -14.04
C ARG A 61 11.42 -9.40 -13.95
N ASP A 62 11.94 -10.59 -13.66
CA ASP A 62 11.15 -11.82 -13.57
C ASP A 62 10.27 -11.83 -12.32
N TYR A 63 10.78 -11.31 -11.21
CA TYR A 63 9.98 -11.07 -10.01
C TYR A 63 8.83 -10.09 -10.25
N ILE A 64 9.10 -8.94 -10.89
CA ILE A 64 8.05 -7.96 -11.23
C ILE A 64 7.06 -8.54 -12.23
N ASN A 65 7.49 -9.40 -13.16
CA ASN A 65 6.57 -10.12 -14.04
C ASN A 65 5.57 -10.98 -13.26
N LEU A 66 6.02 -11.64 -12.19
CA LEU A 66 5.14 -12.41 -11.32
C LEU A 66 4.20 -11.49 -10.52
N PHE A 67 4.71 -10.39 -9.97
CA PHE A 67 3.90 -9.37 -9.28
C PHE A 67 2.82 -8.80 -10.21
N SER A 68 3.17 -8.44 -11.45
CA SER A 68 2.21 -7.97 -12.45
C SER A 68 1.12 -9.02 -12.71
N GLY A 69 1.48 -10.30 -12.73
CA GLY A 69 0.52 -11.40 -12.86
C GLY A 69 -0.46 -11.51 -11.69
N MET A 70 -0.08 -11.09 -10.49
CA MET A 70 -0.98 -10.99 -9.33
C MET A 70 -1.94 -9.82 -9.46
N VAL A 71 -1.47 -8.65 -9.91
CA VAL A 71 -2.34 -7.50 -10.20
C VAL A 71 -3.33 -7.85 -11.32
N ASP A 72 -2.86 -8.50 -12.39
CA ASP A 72 -3.70 -9.03 -13.48
C ASP A 72 -4.77 -9.99 -12.93
N ALA A 73 -4.39 -10.94 -12.08
CA ALA A 73 -5.34 -11.89 -11.51
C ALA A 73 -6.42 -11.23 -10.64
N ILE A 74 -6.14 -10.10 -10.00
CA ILE A 74 -7.12 -9.32 -9.24
C ILE A 74 -8.04 -8.54 -10.20
N LEU A 75 -7.47 -7.86 -11.21
CA LEU A 75 -8.23 -7.05 -12.17
C LEU A 75 -9.11 -7.91 -13.09
N ASP A 76 -8.67 -9.12 -13.42
CA ASP A 76 -9.36 -10.07 -14.31
C ASP A 76 -10.29 -11.03 -13.53
N ALA A 77 -10.49 -10.81 -12.22
CA ALA A 77 -11.27 -11.71 -11.38
C ALA A 77 -12.74 -11.82 -11.82
N GLY A 78 -13.27 -13.04 -11.99
CA GLY A 78 -14.64 -13.29 -12.46
C GLY A 78 -15.76 -12.94 -11.47
N ALA A 79 -15.40 -12.43 -10.30
CA ALA A 79 -16.32 -12.01 -9.23
C ALA A 79 -15.84 -10.67 -8.62
N PRO A 80 -16.71 -9.92 -7.90
CA PRO A 80 -16.30 -8.73 -7.17
C PRO A 80 -15.18 -9.05 -6.16
N VAL A 81 -14.13 -8.23 -6.13
CA VAL A 81 -13.00 -8.36 -5.19
C VAL A 81 -13.06 -7.26 -4.15
N ILE A 82 -13.29 -7.64 -2.90
CA ILE A 82 -13.40 -6.74 -1.76
C ILE A 82 -12.12 -6.84 -0.93
N CYS A 83 -11.41 -5.73 -0.82
CA CYS A 83 -10.24 -5.60 0.05
C CYS A 83 -10.69 -5.31 1.48
N ARG A 84 -10.60 -6.31 2.37
CA ARG A 84 -10.80 -6.13 3.81
C ARG A 84 -9.46 -5.75 4.45
N VAL A 85 -9.32 -4.48 4.83
CA VAL A 85 -8.05 -3.91 5.30
C VAL A 85 -7.99 -3.94 6.83
N ASN A 86 -7.18 -4.84 7.38
CA ASN A 86 -7.00 -5.01 8.84
C ASN A 86 -5.99 -4.03 9.47
N GLY A 87 -5.14 -3.36 8.67
CA GLY A 87 -4.12 -2.45 9.18
C GLY A 87 -3.38 -1.69 8.06
N MET A 88 -2.11 -1.34 8.27
CA MET A 88 -1.28 -0.65 7.27
C MET A 88 -1.35 -1.28 5.87
N ARG A 89 -1.55 -0.44 4.86
CA ARG A 89 -1.60 -0.81 3.45
C ARG A 89 -0.73 0.17 2.65
N VAL A 90 0.52 -0.22 2.40
CA VAL A 90 1.59 0.70 1.95
C VAL A 90 2.36 0.12 0.78
N ALA A 91 2.88 0.99 -0.10
CA ALA A 91 3.72 0.61 -1.24
C ALA A 91 3.06 -0.47 -2.11
N GLY A 92 3.74 -1.58 -2.41
CA GLY A 92 3.13 -2.67 -3.17
C GLY A 92 1.86 -3.26 -2.53
N GLY A 93 1.69 -3.15 -1.21
CA GLY A 93 0.44 -3.50 -0.53
C GLY A 93 -0.70 -2.54 -0.86
N GLN A 94 -0.38 -1.26 -1.08
CA GLN A 94 -1.33 -0.27 -1.57
C GLN A 94 -1.77 -0.57 -2.99
N GLU A 95 -0.82 -0.89 -3.87
CA GLU A 95 -1.06 -1.26 -5.28
C GLU A 95 -2.01 -2.45 -5.43
N ILE A 96 -1.74 -3.58 -4.75
CA ILE A 96 -2.59 -4.77 -4.86
C ILE A 96 -3.99 -4.55 -4.29
N GLY A 97 -4.13 -3.73 -3.25
CA GLY A 97 -5.45 -3.38 -2.76
C GLY A 97 -6.17 -2.36 -3.67
N GLN A 98 -5.44 -1.58 -4.49
CA GLN A 98 -6.04 -0.61 -5.43
C GLN A 98 -6.55 -1.34 -6.68
N ALA A 99 -5.96 -2.49 -6.99
CA ALA A 99 -6.47 -3.39 -8.01
C ALA A 99 -7.87 -3.92 -7.65
N CYS A 100 -8.19 -4.12 -6.36
CA CYS A 100 -9.51 -4.53 -5.89
C CYS A 100 -10.62 -3.52 -6.22
N ASP A 101 -11.88 -3.93 -6.15
CA ASP A 101 -13.03 -3.07 -6.50
C ASP A 101 -13.46 -2.15 -5.37
N LEU A 102 -13.58 -2.74 -4.17
CA LEU A 102 -14.05 -2.07 -2.97
C LEU A 102 -13.02 -2.27 -1.86
N ALA A 103 -12.92 -1.28 -0.97
CA ALA A 103 -12.06 -1.37 0.20
C ALA A 103 -12.84 -0.94 1.44
N ILE A 104 -12.86 -1.83 2.44
CA ILE A 104 -13.47 -1.56 3.74
C ILE A 104 -12.37 -1.80 4.77
N ALA A 105 -12.14 -0.80 5.60
CA ALA A 105 -10.97 -0.78 6.46
C ALA A 105 -11.30 -0.81 7.94
N SER A 106 -10.37 -1.35 8.72
CA SER A 106 -10.17 -0.90 10.09
C SER A 106 -9.96 0.61 10.08
N ASP A 107 -10.59 1.30 11.02
CA ASP A 107 -10.39 2.74 11.20
C ASP A 107 -9.00 3.13 11.73
N LEU A 108 -8.19 2.13 12.13
CA LEU A 108 -6.77 2.26 12.45
C LEU A 108 -5.85 2.05 11.24
N ALA A 109 -6.39 1.62 10.09
CA ALA A 109 -5.59 1.44 8.89
C ALA A 109 -4.98 2.78 8.44
N ASN A 110 -3.75 2.69 7.94
CA ASN A 110 -3.05 3.79 7.32
C ASN A 110 -2.59 3.38 5.92
N PHE A 111 -2.62 4.34 5.01
CA PHE A 111 -2.44 4.11 3.59
C PHE A 111 -1.37 5.06 3.05
N GLY A 112 -0.54 4.62 2.12
CA GLY A 112 0.43 5.51 1.50
C GLY A 112 1.36 4.79 0.53
N GLN A 113 2.19 5.59 -0.12
CA GLN A 113 3.32 5.10 -0.90
C GLN A 113 4.62 5.25 -0.11
N ALA A 114 5.64 4.50 -0.49
CA ALA A 114 6.97 4.60 0.11
C ALA A 114 8.10 4.62 -0.93
N GLY A 115 7.77 4.43 -2.21
CA GLY A 115 8.71 4.11 -3.28
C GLY A 115 9.80 5.17 -3.44
N THR A 116 9.42 6.44 -3.61
CA THR A 116 10.37 7.53 -3.90
C THR A 116 11.36 7.76 -2.76
N GLY A 117 11.02 7.34 -1.53
CA GLY A 117 11.92 7.37 -0.39
C GLY A 117 12.92 6.22 -0.32
N VAL A 118 12.71 5.11 -1.05
CA VAL A 118 13.59 3.91 -1.05
C VAL A 118 14.22 3.62 -2.41
N GLY A 119 14.22 4.58 -3.34
CA GLY A 119 14.75 4.37 -4.69
C GLY A 119 13.85 3.48 -5.57
N SER A 120 12.54 3.55 -5.35
CA SER A 120 11.53 2.89 -6.17
C SER A 120 10.44 3.89 -6.59
N THR A 121 9.45 3.43 -7.33
CA THR A 121 8.31 4.22 -7.80
C THR A 121 7.05 3.34 -7.70
N PRO A 122 5.85 3.91 -7.47
CA PRO A 122 4.64 3.11 -7.29
C PRO A 122 4.02 2.68 -8.64
N ASP A 123 4.84 1.99 -9.45
CA ASP A 123 4.54 1.50 -10.81
C ASP A 123 4.01 0.06 -10.83
N GLY A 124 3.68 -0.52 -9.68
CA GLY A 124 2.87 -1.73 -9.61
C GLY A 124 1.36 -1.47 -9.78
N GLY A 125 1.00 -0.27 -10.25
CA GLY A 125 -0.34 0.13 -10.68
C GLY A 125 -0.87 1.39 -10.01
N SER A 126 -0.26 1.87 -8.91
CA SER A 126 -0.78 3.07 -8.24
C SER A 126 -0.75 4.31 -9.12
N THR A 127 0.30 4.52 -9.91
CA THR A 127 0.38 5.62 -10.89
C THR A 127 -0.74 5.55 -11.94
N ASP A 128 -1.22 4.35 -12.26
CA ASP A 128 -2.36 4.13 -13.16
C ASP A 128 -3.72 4.29 -12.48
N PHE A 129 -3.83 3.89 -11.20
CA PHE A 129 -5.11 3.79 -10.48
C PHE A 129 -5.49 5.07 -9.72
N LEU A 130 -4.52 5.78 -9.14
CA LEU A 130 -4.77 6.95 -8.29
C LEU A 130 -5.56 8.06 -8.98
N PRO A 131 -5.33 8.40 -10.27
CA PRO A 131 -6.13 9.40 -10.96
C PRO A 131 -7.63 9.09 -11.02
N TRP A 132 -8.01 7.80 -10.89
CA TRP A 132 -9.40 7.35 -10.88
C TRP A 132 -9.98 7.21 -9.46
N GLN A 133 -9.13 7.24 -8.43
CA GLN A 133 -9.49 6.95 -7.04
C GLN A 133 -9.40 8.16 -6.12
N LEU A 134 -8.75 9.24 -6.56
CA LEU A 134 -8.63 10.48 -5.81
C LEU A 134 -9.32 11.65 -6.54
N PRO A 135 -9.77 12.68 -5.80
CA PRO A 135 -10.56 13.76 -6.39
C PRO A 135 -9.79 14.62 -7.41
N THR A 136 -8.47 14.70 -7.29
CA THR A 136 -7.63 15.53 -8.17
C THR A 136 -6.32 14.83 -8.51
N THR A 137 -5.79 15.14 -9.68
CA THR A 137 -4.45 14.70 -10.10
C THR A 137 -3.36 15.21 -9.15
N GLU A 138 -3.50 16.41 -8.58
CA GLU A 138 -2.55 16.93 -7.59
C GLU A 138 -2.49 16.07 -6.32
N LEU A 139 -3.65 15.63 -5.80
CA LEU A 139 -3.70 14.71 -4.67
C LEU A 139 -3.13 13.34 -5.02
N ALA A 140 -3.38 12.85 -6.25
CA ALA A 140 -2.79 11.62 -6.74
C ALA A 140 -1.26 11.71 -6.79
N ILE A 141 -0.72 12.80 -7.34
CA ILE A 141 0.73 13.06 -7.37
C ILE A 141 1.27 13.14 -5.94
N TRP A 142 0.64 13.92 -5.06
CA TRP A 142 1.10 14.05 -3.67
C TRP A 142 1.11 12.70 -2.94
N SER A 143 0.07 11.89 -3.09
CA SER A 143 -0.01 10.53 -2.53
C SER A 143 1.13 9.63 -3.03
N CYS A 144 1.53 9.76 -4.29
CA CYS A 144 2.65 9.02 -4.87
C CYS A 144 4.01 9.43 -4.30
N VAL A 145 4.26 10.73 -4.15
CA VAL A 145 5.63 11.25 -3.99
C VAL A 145 5.98 11.65 -2.56
N SER A 146 5.01 12.02 -1.73
CA SER A 146 5.26 12.56 -0.38
C SER A 146 5.73 11.50 0.62
N ASN A 147 5.43 10.23 0.34
CA ASN A 147 5.60 9.10 1.25
C ASN A 147 4.86 9.27 2.60
N GLU A 148 3.85 10.12 2.64
CA GLU A 148 3.00 10.31 3.81
C GLU A 148 2.03 9.15 3.99
N LEU A 149 1.75 8.83 5.25
CA LEU A 149 0.66 7.93 5.61
C LEU A 149 -0.60 8.74 5.87
N TRP A 150 -1.68 8.36 5.22
CA TRP A 150 -3.01 8.93 5.43
C TRP A 150 -3.88 7.94 6.18
N SER A 151 -4.68 8.46 7.12
CA SER A 151 -5.60 7.64 7.90
C SER A 151 -6.74 7.09 7.05
N ALA A 152 -7.40 6.04 7.53
CA ALA A 152 -8.65 5.54 6.98
C ALA A 152 -9.72 6.63 6.85
N TYR A 153 -9.82 7.54 7.84
CA TYR A 153 -10.79 8.63 7.83
C TYR A 153 -10.52 9.64 6.71
N LYS A 154 -9.25 10.01 6.49
CA LYS A 154 -8.85 10.87 5.37
C LYS A 154 -9.12 10.18 4.05
N MET A 155 -8.75 8.90 3.92
CA MET A 155 -9.00 8.11 2.71
C MET A 155 -10.49 8.00 2.38
N HIS A 156 -11.34 7.76 3.37
CA HIS A 156 -12.79 7.70 3.19
C HIS A 156 -13.38 9.06 2.80
N ARG A 157 -12.94 10.14 3.47
CA ARG A 157 -13.34 11.52 3.12
C ARG A 157 -12.99 11.89 1.67
N LEU A 158 -11.87 11.38 1.17
CA LEU A 158 -11.43 11.59 -0.22
C LEU A 158 -12.08 10.63 -1.23
N GLY A 159 -12.93 9.71 -0.78
CA GLY A 159 -13.57 8.70 -1.63
C GLY A 159 -12.65 7.55 -2.06
N PHE A 160 -11.47 7.42 -1.45
CA PHE A 160 -10.48 6.41 -1.81
C PHE A 160 -10.83 5.00 -1.30
N ILE A 161 -11.47 4.92 -0.12
CA ILE A 161 -12.05 3.67 0.40
C ILE A 161 -13.55 3.81 0.55
N THR A 162 -14.27 2.70 0.45
CA THR A 162 -15.73 2.66 0.48
C THR A 162 -16.28 2.92 1.88
N ASP A 163 -15.64 2.36 2.91
CA ASP A 163 -16.12 2.45 4.29
C ASP A 163 -15.01 2.11 5.31
N LEU A 164 -15.23 2.42 6.58
CA LEU A 164 -14.34 2.08 7.68
C LEU A 164 -15.08 1.79 9.00
N MET A 165 -14.62 0.77 9.73
CA MET A 165 -15.23 0.34 10.99
C MET A 165 -14.26 0.48 12.16
N PRO A 166 -14.73 0.90 13.36
CA PRO A 166 -13.91 0.90 14.56
C PRO A 166 -13.56 -0.53 14.94
N VAL A 167 -12.29 -0.77 15.28
CA VAL A 167 -11.79 -2.11 15.63
C VAL A 167 -11.21 -2.20 17.03
N LYS A 168 -11.28 -1.11 17.81
CA LYS A 168 -10.80 -1.08 19.19
C LYS A 168 -11.94 -1.01 20.16
N LYS A 169 -11.87 -1.85 21.20
CA LYS A 169 -12.77 -1.81 22.34
C LYS A 169 -12.06 -1.28 23.57
N LEU A 170 -12.71 -0.33 24.24
CA LEU A 170 -12.34 0.15 25.55
C LEU A 170 -13.55 -0.06 26.47
N ASN A 171 -13.37 -0.82 27.55
CA ASN A 171 -14.44 -1.15 28.50
C ASN A 171 -15.69 -1.80 27.83
N GLY A 172 -15.48 -2.61 26.80
CA GLY A 172 -16.54 -3.33 26.08
C GLY A 172 -17.20 -2.54 24.95
N GLU A 173 -16.93 -1.24 24.81
CA GLU A 173 -17.50 -0.39 23.77
C GLU A 173 -16.50 -0.13 22.65
N TRP A 174 -16.97 -0.14 21.39
CA TRP A 174 -16.13 0.24 20.25
C TRP A 174 -15.84 1.73 20.29
N ILE A 175 -14.56 2.06 20.26
CA ILE A 175 -14.09 3.45 20.18
C ILE A 175 -13.57 3.73 18.77
N ARG A 176 -13.78 4.97 18.32
CA ARG A 176 -13.16 5.50 17.10
C ARG A 176 -11.66 5.67 17.33
N ASN A 177 -10.88 5.55 16.26
CA ASN A 177 -9.44 5.72 16.29
C ASN A 177 -9.04 7.01 17.03
N PRO A 178 -8.46 6.92 18.24
CA PRO A 178 -8.13 8.09 19.04
C PRO A 178 -6.93 8.85 18.50
N LEU A 179 -6.14 8.26 17.58
CA LEU A 179 -4.92 8.85 17.01
C LEU A 179 -5.21 9.92 15.94
N VAL A 180 -6.46 10.03 15.50
CA VAL A 180 -6.86 10.93 14.41
C VAL A 180 -8.01 11.82 14.86
N ILE A 181 -8.13 12.99 14.25
CA ILE A 181 -9.18 13.96 14.56
C ILE A 181 -10.49 13.48 13.93
N THR A 182 -11.48 13.15 14.75
CA THR A 182 -12.80 12.66 14.29
C THR A 182 -13.97 13.46 14.85
N ASP A 183 -13.70 14.39 15.76
CA ASP A 183 -14.66 15.20 16.52
C ASP A 183 -14.91 16.58 15.91
N ARG A 184 -14.07 17.01 14.96
CA ARG A 184 -14.20 18.29 14.25
C ARG A 184 -13.76 18.18 12.80
N TYR A 185 -14.30 19.06 11.96
CA TYR A 185 -14.05 19.03 10.52
C TYR A 185 -13.08 20.11 10.03
N VAL A 186 -13.22 21.34 10.54
CA VAL A 186 -12.42 22.49 10.11
C VAL A 186 -11.76 23.14 11.32
N GLU A 187 -10.49 23.52 11.16
CA GLU A 187 -9.72 24.31 12.13
C GLU A 187 -8.82 25.28 11.34
N ASP A 188 -8.87 26.57 11.67
CA ASP A 188 -8.13 27.63 10.98
C ASP A 188 -8.28 27.60 9.43
N GLY A 189 -9.50 27.41 8.96
CA GLY A 189 -9.82 27.33 7.53
C GLY A 189 -9.33 26.07 6.82
N ARG A 190 -8.70 25.12 7.53
CA ARG A 190 -8.20 23.84 6.98
C ARG A 190 -9.09 22.69 7.40
N ILE A 191 -9.27 21.72 6.51
CA ILE A 191 -9.95 20.47 6.87
C ILE A 191 -9.01 19.63 7.72
N VAL A 192 -9.41 19.34 8.96
CA VAL A 192 -8.62 18.55 9.93
C VAL A 192 -9.20 17.16 10.18
N TYR A 193 -10.43 16.87 9.74
CA TYR A 193 -11.02 15.54 9.89
C TYR A 193 -10.19 14.46 9.19
N GLY A 194 -9.77 13.47 9.97
CA GLY A 194 -8.90 12.38 9.55
C GLY A 194 -7.41 12.70 9.55
N GLU A 195 -6.99 13.91 9.91
CA GLU A 195 -5.58 14.22 10.13
C GLU A 195 -5.11 13.66 11.48
N PRO A 196 -3.82 13.27 11.61
CA PRO A 196 -3.30 12.73 12.85
C PRO A 196 -3.28 13.79 13.96
N LYS A 197 -3.63 13.39 15.17
CA LYS A 197 -3.38 14.21 16.36
C LYS A 197 -1.87 14.31 16.62
N THR A 198 -1.44 15.43 17.18
CA THR A 198 -0.02 15.71 17.47
C THR A 198 0.19 15.97 18.97
N GLY A 199 1.46 16.13 19.38
CA GLY A 199 1.81 16.50 20.76
C GLY A 199 1.28 15.54 21.82
N ASP A 200 0.70 16.08 22.89
CA ASP A 200 0.23 15.29 24.04
C ASP A 200 -1.07 14.53 23.76
N GLU A 201 -1.92 15.01 22.85
CA GLU A 201 -3.10 14.26 22.41
C GLU A 201 -2.71 12.94 21.76
N ALA A 202 -1.69 12.96 20.90
CA ALA A 202 -1.15 11.77 20.25
C ALA A 202 -0.59 10.76 21.28
N LYS A 203 0.09 11.24 22.33
CA LYS A 203 0.61 10.38 23.40
C LYS A 203 -0.52 9.69 24.15
N LYS A 204 -1.54 10.44 24.59
CA LYS A 204 -2.72 9.89 25.28
C LYS A 204 -3.46 8.88 24.40
N ALA A 205 -3.64 9.19 23.12
CA ALA A 205 -4.27 8.29 22.16
C ALA A 205 -3.51 6.96 21.99
N LYS A 206 -2.17 6.99 21.97
CA LYS A 206 -1.35 5.77 21.93
C LYS A 206 -1.52 4.88 23.16
N GLU A 207 -1.62 5.48 24.34
CA GLU A 207 -1.90 4.72 25.57
C GLU A 207 -3.28 4.07 25.55
N ILE A 208 -4.31 4.79 25.06
CA ILE A 208 -5.66 4.22 24.87
C ILE A 208 -5.60 3.02 23.92
N ILE A 209 -4.91 3.14 22.78
CA ILE A 209 -4.77 2.03 21.82
C ILE A 209 -4.09 0.81 22.44
N LYS A 210 -3.07 1.04 23.27
CA LYS A 210 -2.29 -0.02 23.92
C LYS A 210 -3.11 -0.81 24.94
N THR A 211 -4.06 -0.16 25.62
CA THR A 211 -4.95 -0.82 26.59
C THR A 211 -6.25 -1.33 25.97
N SER A 212 -6.53 -1.03 24.70
CA SER A 212 -7.75 -1.44 24.00
C SER A 212 -7.63 -2.80 23.32
N GLU A 213 -8.67 -3.61 23.43
CA GLU A 213 -8.80 -4.90 22.75
C GLU A 213 -9.07 -4.69 21.25
N THR A 214 -8.49 -5.54 20.39
CA THR A 214 -8.79 -5.55 18.96
C THR A 214 -9.97 -6.48 18.68
N ASP A 215 -11.05 -5.96 18.09
CA ASP A 215 -12.23 -6.71 17.67
C ASP A 215 -12.66 -6.29 16.25
N PHE A 216 -12.56 -7.22 15.30
CA PHE A 216 -12.92 -6.99 13.90
C PHE A 216 -14.37 -7.29 13.54
N SER A 217 -15.22 -7.71 14.49
CA SER A 217 -16.58 -8.16 14.19
C SER A 217 -17.46 -7.11 13.50
N LEU A 218 -17.26 -5.81 13.77
CA LEU A 218 -17.95 -4.74 13.01
C LEU A 218 -17.44 -4.63 11.57
N LEU A 219 -16.13 -4.74 11.37
CA LEU A 219 -15.53 -4.77 10.03
C LEU A 219 -16.05 -5.98 9.23
N ASP A 220 -16.04 -7.16 9.84
CA ASP A 220 -16.49 -8.41 9.20
C ASP A 220 -17.99 -8.39 8.92
N ARG A 221 -18.80 -7.82 9.85
CA ARG A 221 -20.23 -7.59 9.62
C ARG A 221 -20.45 -6.69 8.41
N ARG A 222 -19.70 -5.59 8.29
CA ARG A 222 -19.83 -4.67 7.16
C ARG A 222 -19.47 -5.35 5.83
N ILE A 223 -18.42 -6.16 5.81
CA ILE A 223 -18.07 -6.99 4.65
C ILE A 223 -19.24 -7.92 4.29
N ASN A 224 -19.82 -8.62 5.27
CA ASN A 224 -20.94 -9.53 5.05
C ASN A 224 -22.19 -8.82 4.51
N GLU A 225 -22.49 -7.60 4.96
CA GLU A 225 -23.60 -6.79 4.42
C GLU A 225 -23.39 -6.45 2.94
N ILE A 226 -22.16 -6.11 2.54
CA ILE A 226 -21.82 -5.85 1.15
C ILE A 226 -21.94 -7.13 0.32
N VAL A 227 -21.38 -8.24 0.80
CA VAL A 227 -21.51 -9.55 0.14
C VAL A 227 -22.98 -9.94 -0.01
N TRP A 228 -23.80 -9.73 1.02
CA TRP A 228 -25.24 -9.98 0.99
C TRP A 228 -25.93 -9.13 -0.06
N THR A 229 -25.58 -7.85 -0.15
CA THR A 229 -26.08 -6.96 -1.20
C THR A 229 -25.74 -7.51 -2.58
N LEU A 230 -24.47 -7.86 -2.83
CA LEU A 230 -24.00 -8.39 -4.12
C LEU A 230 -24.68 -9.72 -4.48
N THR A 231 -24.94 -10.57 -3.50
CA THR A 231 -25.60 -11.87 -3.66
C THR A 231 -27.04 -11.73 -4.18
N ASN A 232 -27.71 -10.63 -3.84
CA ASN A 232 -29.10 -10.37 -4.21
C ASN A 232 -29.22 -9.55 -5.51
N LEU A 233 -28.19 -9.53 -6.35
CA LEU A 233 -28.18 -8.84 -7.65
C LEU A 233 -28.08 -9.84 -8.81
N MET A 234 -28.59 -9.44 -9.98
CA MET A 234 -28.45 -10.23 -11.21
C MET A 234 -26.97 -10.37 -11.58
N PRO A 235 -26.39 -11.59 -11.64
CA PRO A 235 -24.93 -11.78 -11.66
C PRO A 235 -24.25 -11.18 -12.90
N LEU A 236 -24.86 -11.30 -14.08
CA LEU A 236 -24.30 -10.73 -15.32
C LEU A 236 -24.38 -9.20 -15.34
N CYS A 237 -25.46 -8.61 -14.82
CA CYS A 237 -25.59 -7.14 -14.72
C CYS A 237 -24.59 -6.57 -13.70
N LEU A 238 -24.43 -7.26 -12.57
CA LEU A 238 -23.47 -6.92 -11.53
C LEU A 238 -22.05 -6.91 -12.11
N MET A 239 -21.61 -8.02 -12.70
CA MET A 239 -20.26 -8.13 -13.25
C MET A 239 -20.06 -7.19 -14.42
N LYS A 240 -21.03 -7.02 -15.32
CA LYS A 240 -20.93 -6.02 -16.40
C LYS A 240 -20.70 -4.61 -15.84
N SER A 241 -21.40 -4.25 -14.77
CA SER A 241 -21.25 -2.94 -14.14
C SER A 241 -19.83 -2.77 -13.56
N ILE A 242 -19.37 -3.74 -12.78
CA ILE A 242 -18.03 -3.73 -12.19
C ILE A 242 -16.95 -3.69 -13.29
N GLU A 243 -17.02 -4.57 -14.29
CA GLU A 243 -16.06 -4.66 -15.38
C GLU A 243 -15.92 -3.35 -16.14
N THR A 244 -17.04 -2.67 -16.42
CA THR A 244 -16.98 -1.38 -17.12
C THR A 244 -16.28 -0.30 -16.30
N ILE A 245 -16.29 -0.36 -14.97
CA ILE A 245 -15.52 0.54 -14.10
C ILE A 245 -14.05 0.08 -14.02
N ARG A 246 -13.80 -1.22 -13.79
CA ARG A 246 -12.46 -1.83 -13.78
C ARG A 246 -11.66 -1.51 -15.03
N TRP A 247 -12.33 -1.47 -16.18
CA TRP A 247 -11.72 -1.15 -17.47
C TRP A 247 -10.83 0.10 -17.44
N LYS A 248 -11.19 1.13 -16.66
CA LYS A 248 -10.41 2.36 -16.58
C LYS A 248 -9.04 2.07 -15.98
N LYS A 249 -8.99 1.39 -14.83
CA LYS A 249 -7.74 0.92 -14.21
C LYS A 249 -6.97 -0.01 -15.13
N LYS A 250 -7.66 -1.02 -15.68
CA LYS A 250 -7.06 -2.08 -16.50
C LYS A 250 -6.42 -1.54 -17.79
N HIS A 251 -7.06 -0.57 -18.44
CA HIS A 251 -6.54 0.02 -19.68
C HIS A 251 -5.16 0.65 -19.49
N PHE A 252 -5.00 1.51 -18.47
CA PHE A 252 -3.70 2.14 -18.19
C PHE A 252 -2.68 1.13 -17.68
N TRP A 253 -3.09 0.23 -16.79
CA TRP A 253 -2.23 -0.85 -16.31
C TRP A 253 -1.68 -1.73 -17.44
N ASP A 254 -2.53 -2.20 -18.35
CA ASP A 254 -2.09 -3.03 -19.48
C ASP A 254 -1.16 -2.27 -20.43
N ALA A 255 -1.38 -0.97 -20.61
CA ALA A 255 -0.52 -0.10 -21.41
C ALA A 255 0.86 0.12 -20.76
N ASN A 256 0.91 0.27 -19.42
CA ASN A 256 2.11 0.74 -18.72
C ASN A 256 2.94 -0.37 -18.06
N LYS A 257 2.33 -1.50 -17.66
CA LYS A 257 3.00 -2.56 -16.86
C LYS A 257 4.25 -3.14 -17.51
N ILE A 258 4.32 -3.16 -18.85
CA ILE A 258 5.50 -3.64 -19.57
C ILE A 258 6.65 -2.65 -19.41
N SER A 259 6.42 -1.35 -19.58
CA SER A 259 7.43 -0.31 -19.37
C SER A 259 7.91 -0.31 -17.91
N ALA A 260 6.97 -0.29 -16.97
CA ALA A 260 7.23 -0.33 -15.52
C ALA A 260 8.19 -1.47 -15.15
N LYS A 261 7.93 -2.68 -15.66
CA LYS A 261 8.75 -3.87 -15.40
C LYS A 261 10.21 -3.71 -15.79
N TYR A 262 10.48 -3.14 -16.97
CA TYR A 262 11.85 -2.95 -17.44
C TYR A 262 12.54 -1.77 -16.75
N TRP A 263 11.81 -0.69 -16.46
CA TRP A 263 12.36 0.43 -15.71
C TRP A 263 12.73 0.03 -14.28
N LEU A 264 11.81 -0.64 -13.57
CA LEU A 264 12.02 -1.15 -12.21
C LEU A 264 13.23 -2.09 -12.15
N ALA A 265 13.39 -2.96 -13.16
CA ALA A 265 14.55 -3.81 -13.32
C ALA A 265 15.84 -3.02 -13.52
N ALA A 266 15.89 -2.11 -14.48
CA ALA A 266 17.09 -1.30 -14.75
C ALA A 266 17.52 -0.48 -13.52
N ASN A 267 16.55 0.08 -12.80
CA ASN A 267 16.76 0.88 -11.61
C ASN A 267 17.36 0.09 -10.42
N MET A 268 17.36 -1.26 -10.46
CA MET A 268 18.11 -2.09 -9.48
C MET A 268 19.61 -1.80 -9.45
N ASN A 269 20.16 -1.21 -10.52
CA ASN A 269 21.56 -0.77 -10.57
C ASN A 269 21.79 0.66 -10.08
N MET A 270 20.70 1.42 -9.85
CA MET A 270 20.74 2.86 -9.65
C MET A 270 20.11 3.21 -8.29
N GLU A 271 19.07 4.05 -8.26
CA GLU A 271 18.50 4.56 -7.01
C GLU A 271 18.01 3.44 -6.08
N ALA A 272 17.53 2.33 -6.63
CA ALA A 272 17.08 1.19 -5.83
C ALA A 272 18.22 0.52 -5.06
N TYR A 273 19.44 0.49 -5.62
CA TYR A 273 20.62 0.00 -4.92
C TYR A 273 20.88 0.86 -3.68
N LEU A 274 20.92 2.19 -3.84
CA LEU A 274 21.13 3.13 -2.74
C LEU A 274 20.04 3.01 -1.67
N GLY A 275 18.78 3.04 -2.10
CA GLY A 275 17.63 3.12 -1.22
C GLY A 275 17.34 1.82 -0.47
N PHE A 276 17.31 0.67 -1.15
CA PHE A 276 17.04 -0.61 -0.49
C PHE A 276 18.16 -1.03 0.45
N ASN A 277 19.43 -0.85 0.07
CA ASN A 277 20.55 -1.18 0.96
C ASN A 277 20.60 -0.26 2.18
N THR A 278 20.31 1.04 2.01
CA THR A 278 20.22 1.97 3.15
C THR A 278 19.07 1.60 4.08
N PHE A 279 17.91 1.24 3.52
CA PHE A 279 16.77 0.81 4.32
C PHE A 279 17.05 -0.50 5.08
N ASN A 280 17.70 -1.48 4.43
CA ASN A 280 18.03 -2.77 5.03
C ASN A 280 19.10 -2.67 6.12
N THR A 281 19.96 -1.64 6.07
CA THR A 281 21.05 -1.41 7.03
C THR A 281 20.69 -0.41 8.13
N GLU A 282 19.42 -0.02 8.25
CA GLU A 282 18.95 0.95 9.25
C GLU A 282 19.42 0.61 10.67
N ASP A 283 19.30 -0.65 11.09
CA ASP A 283 19.67 -1.08 12.45
C ASP A 283 21.17 -0.83 12.74
N MET A 284 22.01 -0.82 11.71
CA MET A 284 23.47 -0.60 11.82
C MET A 284 23.85 0.88 11.75
N THR A 285 23.14 1.67 10.95
CA THR A 285 23.48 3.07 10.65
C THR A 285 22.67 4.05 11.47
N GLY A 286 21.50 3.63 11.97
CA GLY A 286 20.49 4.47 12.59
C GLY A 286 19.74 5.39 11.62
N GLN A 287 19.89 5.21 10.30
CA GLN A 287 19.25 6.04 9.28
C GLN A 287 18.57 5.17 8.22
N ARG A 288 17.33 5.52 7.85
CA ARG A 288 16.49 4.78 6.88
C ARG A 288 16.65 5.25 5.43
N ARG A 289 17.33 6.37 5.21
CA ARG A 289 17.35 7.12 3.96
C ARG A 289 18.77 7.57 3.65
N ILE A 290 19.07 7.69 2.36
CA ILE A 290 20.30 8.35 1.90
C ILE A 290 20.24 9.86 2.16
N ASP A 291 21.39 10.52 2.06
CA ASP A 291 21.45 11.97 1.94
C ASP A 291 20.96 12.41 0.55
N PHE A 292 19.66 12.65 0.46
CA PHE A 292 18.98 13.09 -0.76
C PHE A 292 19.47 14.45 -1.29
N VAL A 293 19.99 15.33 -0.43
CA VAL A 293 20.48 16.66 -0.85
C VAL A 293 21.85 16.48 -1.47
N LYS A 294 22.75 15.75 -0.80
CA LYS A 294 24.07 15.42 -1.34
C LYS A 294 23.97 14.63 -2.64
N PHE A 295 23.07 13.65 -2.72
CA PHE A 295 22.80 12.91 -3.96
C PHE A 295 22.46 13.83 -5.14
N ARG A 296 21.54 14.79 -4.95
CA ARG A 296 21.19 15.77 -5.99
C ARG A 296 22.34 16.68 -6.36
N GLN A 297 23.14 17.11 -5.38
CA GLN A 297 24.33 17.94 -5.62
C GLN A 297 25.37 17.20 -6.47
N LEU A 298 25.63 15.92 -6.18
CA LEU A 298 26.58 15.10 -6.94
C LEU A 298 26.09 14.87 -8.38
N ILE A 299 24.81 14.56 -8.57
CA ILE A 299 24.22 14.45 -9.92
C ILE A 299 24.35 15.77 -10.68
N ALA A 300 24.04 16.90 -10.05
CA ALA A 300 24.15 18.22 -10.68
C ALA A 300 25.59 18.59 -11.08
N GLN A 301 26.58 18.00 -10.41
CA GLN A 301 28.01 18.14 -10.72
C GLN A 301 28.50 17.14 -11.79
N GLY A 302 27.64 16.26 -12.29
CA GLY A 302 27.98 15.27 -13.32
C GLY A 302 28.74 14.06 -12.79
N HIS A 303 28.66 13.77 -11.48
CA HIS A 303 29.23 12.53 -10.94
C HIS A 303 28.59 11.30 -11.59
N SER A 304 29.42 10.30 -11.88
CA SER A 304 28.94 8.99 -12.35
C SER A 304 28.21 8.25 -11.23
N PHE A 305 27.32 7.33 -11.60
CA PHE A 305 26.66 6.46 -10.64
C PHE A 305 27.53 5.23 -10.39
N ASP A 306 28.41 5.33 -9.40
CA ASP A 306 29.40 4.33 -9.01
C ASP A 306 29.49 4.18 -7.49
N ASP A 307 30.43 3.35 -7.04
CA ASP A 307 30.64 3.07 -5.61
C ASP A 307 31.09 4.31 -4.81
N ASP A 308 31.79 5.27 -5.45
CA ASP A 308 32.20 6.52 -4.79
C ASP A 308 30.98 7.41 -4.50
N LEU A 309 30.08 7.56 -5.48
CA LEU A 309 28.81 8.25 -5.26
C LEU A 309 28.01 7.55 -4.14
N ALA A 310 27.94 6.21 -4.16
CA ALA A 310 27.21 5.45 -3.15
C ALA A 310 27.79 5.65 -1.74
N GLU A 311 29.11 5.62 -1.57
CA GLU A 311 29.76 5.84 -0.27
C GLU A 311 29.48 7.24 0.27
N GLN A 312 29.40 8.26 -0.59
CA GLN A 312 29.16 9.63 -0.19
C GLN A 312 27.73 9.91 0.29
N VAL A 313 26.74 9.16 -0.20
CA VAL A 313 25.31 9.44 0.07
C VAL A 313 24.68 8.44 1.03
N MET A 314 25.24 7.24 1.15
CA MET A 314 24.75 6.22 2.08
C MET A 314 25.27 6.46 3.49
N PRO A 315 24.44 6.22 4.52
CA PRO A 315 24.85 6.43 5.90
C PRO A 315 25.90 5.40 6.33
N LYS A 316 26.93 5.86 7.05
CA LYS A 316 28.01 4.99 7.55
C LYS A 316 27.57 4.25 8.83
N PRO A 317 28.09 3.03 9.09
CA PRO A 317 27.82 2.31 10.33
C PRO A 317 28.19 3.17 11.55
N LYS A 318 27.38 3.11 12.61
CA LYS A 318 27.77 3.75 13.88
C LYS A 318 29.06 3.09 14.39
N PRO A 319 30.02 3.86 14.93
CA PRO A 319 31.16 3.26 15.64
C PRO A 319 30.61 2.35 16.75
N LYS A 320 31.13 1.12 16.86
CA LYS A 320 30.77 0.25 17.99
C LYS A 320 31.12 0.98 19.29
N GLN A 321 30.12 1.27 20.11
CA GLN A 321 30.32 1.65 21.52
C GLN A 321 30.74 0.42 22.32
#